data_AF-A0A839ZG81-F1
#
_entry.id   AF-A0A839ZG81-F1
#
_cell.length_a   1.000
_cell.length_b   1.000
_cell.length_c   1.000
_cell.angle_alpha   90.00
_cell.angle_beta   90.00
_cell.angle_gamma   90.00
#
_symmetry.space_group_name_H-M   'P 1'
#
loop_
_entity.id
_entity.type
_entity.pdbx_description
1 polymer ?
#
loop_
_entity_poly.entity_id
_entity_poly.type
_entity_poly.pdbx_seq_one_letter_code
_entity_poly.pdbx_strand_id
1 'polypeptide(L)'
;MSGDFEKELTRRVWSDDAFAAQVESDPVAALKTMGVAVPAGIKVKVVVQRRDRVYFTIPPARAPQSPPPPAPLNQMDLWSSQGLFIWLVPVAAKFKLLALRNAARTEGDPP
;
A
#
# COMPACT_ATOMS: atom_id res chain seq x y z
N MET A 1 6.07 -2.15 17.09
CA MET A 1 5.79 -1.55 15.76
C MET A 1 4.71 -0.51 15.98
N SER A 2 5.02 0.79 15.90
CA SER A 2 3.97 1.81 15.95
C SER A 2 3.08 1.64 14.71
N GLY A 3 1.78 1.47 14.94
CA GLY A 3 0.75 1.32 13.91
C GLY A 3 -0.12 2.55 13.80
N ASP A 4 0.43 3.67 14.20
CA ASP A 4 -0.30 4.91 14.36
C ASP A 4 -0.71 5.45 12.99
N PHE A 5 0.13 5.20 11.98
CA PHE A 5 -0.20 5.49 10.58
C PHE A 5 -1.45 4.74 10.09
N GLU A 6 -1.52 3.40 10.18
CA GLU A 6 -2.67 2.68 9.62
C GLU A 6 -3.97 2.98 10.38
N LYS A 7 -3.88 3.22 11.69
CA LYS A 7 -5.02 3.67 12.49
C LYS A 7 -5.50 5.05 12.05
N GLU A 8 -4.59 6.00 11.88
CA GLU A 8 -4.92 7.36 11.46
C GLU A 8 -5.46 7.40 10.03
N LEU A 9 -4.86 6.63 9.12
CA LEU A 9 -5.35 6.47 7.75
C LEU A 9 -6.79 5.93 7.76
N THR A 10 -7.05 4.90 8.55
CA THR A 10 -8.39 4.31 8.68
C THR A 10 -9.39 5.33 9.24
N ARG A 11 -9.01 6.03 10.31
CA ARG A 11 -9.85 7.06 10.93
C ARG A 11 -10.22 8.14 9.92
N ARG A 12 -9.25 8.61 9.13
CA ARG A 12 -9.46 9.64 8.12
C ARG A 12 -10.34 9.15 6.97
N VAL A 13 -10.11 7.94 6.46
CA VAL A 13 -10.97 7.31 5.43
C VAL A 13 -12.42 7.16 5.91
N TRP A 14 -12.65 6.90 7.19
CA TRP A 14 -14.01 6.74 7.72
C TRP A 14 -14.73 8.05 8.06
N SER A 15 -14.01 9.15 8.21
CA SER A 15 -14.56 10.43 8.67
C SER A 15 -14.59 11.51 7.59
N ASP A 16 -13.91 11.30 6.46
CA ASP A 16 -13.80 12.26 5.37
C ASP A 16 -13.99 11.54 4.02
N ASP A 17 -15.19 11.68 3.45
CA ASP A 17 -15.56 11.06 2.18
C ASP A 17 -14.73 11.56 1.00
N ALA A 18 -14.32 12.84 1.02
CA ALA A 18 -13.49 13.42 -0.03
C ALA A 18 -12.09 12.82 0.01
N PHE A 19 -11.53 12.66 1.22
CA PHE A 19 -10.27 11.95 1.42
C PHE A 19 -10.38 10.47 1.05
N ALA A 20 -11.48 9.79 1.40
CA ALA A 20 -11.71 8.40 1.03
C ALA A 20 -11.72 8.21 -0.50
N ALA A 21 -12.39 9.11 -1.23
CA ALA A 21 -12.36 9.09 -2.70
C ALA A 21 -10.95 9.39 -3.23
N GLN A 22 -10.28 10.39 -2.66
CA GLN A 22 -8.94 10.80 -3.10
C GLN A 22 -7.90 9.71 -2.87
N VAL A 23 -7.90 9.03 -1.72
CA VAL A 23 -6.89 8.00 -1.44
C VAL A 23 -7.02 6.79 -2.36
N GLU A 24 -8.24 6.47 -2.82
CA GLU A 24 -8.45 5.41 -3.82
C GLU A 24 -8.00 5.84 -5.23
N SER A 25 -8.14 7.12 -5.61
CA SER A 25 -7.80 7.61 -6.97
C SER A 25 -6.36 8.13 -7.11
N ASP A 26 -5.88 8.88 -6.13
CA ASP A 26 -4.55 9.47 -6.03
C ASP A 26 -4.00 9.31 -4.59
N PRO A 27 -3.56 8.08 -4.26
CA PRO A 27 -3.02 7.78 -2.94
C PRO A 27 -1.76 8.60 -2.63
N VAL A 28 -0.98 9.00 -3.63
CA VAL A 28 0.26 9.77 -3.39
C VAL A 28 -0.09 11.15 -2.86
N ALA A 29 -1.03 11.85 -3.50
CA ALA A 29 -1.48 13.16 -3.02
C ALA A 29 -2.19 13.04 -1.67
N ALA A 30 -3.07 12.05 -1.49
CA ALA A 30 -3.79 11.84 -0.23
C ALA A 30 -2.83 11.59 0.94
N LEU A 31 -1.90 10.65 0.79
CA LEU A 31 -0.91 10.31 1.83
C LEU A 31 0.00 11.48 2.16
N LYS A 32 0.35 12.32 1.18
CA LYS A 32 1.12 13.55 1.43
C LYS A 32 0.38 14.52 2.36
N THR A 33 -0.96 14.59 2.30
CA THR A 33 -1.74 15.42 3.24
C THR A 33 -1.77 14.88 4.68
N MET A 34 -1.21 13.68 4.89
CA MET A 34 -0.99 13.06 6.20
C MET A 34 0.49 13.10 6.62
N GLY A 35 1.34 13.85 5.92
CA GLY A 35 2.79 13.87 6.13
C GLY A 35 3.54 12.72 5.43
N VAL A 36 2.84 11.68 4.96
CA VAL A 36 3.52 10.52 4.38
C VAL A 36 3.99 10.79 2.95
N ALA A 37 5.29 11.04 2.80
CA ALA A 37 5.95 11.10 1.49
C ALA A 37 6.17 9.71 0.90
N VAL A 38 5.49 9.39 -0.20
CA VAL A 38 5.73 8.14 -0.95
C VAL A 38 7.09 8.23 -1.66
N PRO A 39 8.04 7.31 -1.40
CA PRO A 39 9.34 7.32 -2.06
C PRO A 39 9.26 7.26 -3.58
N ALA A 40 10.23 7.89 -4.25
CA ALA A 40 10.32 7.91 -5.71
C ALA A 40 10.35 6.47 -6.29
N GLY A 41 9.60 6.27 -7.37
CA GLY A 41 9.52 4.96 -8.04
C GLY A 41 8.66 3.92 -7.32
N ILE A 42 7.98 4.27 -6.22
CA ILE A 42 6.93 3.45 -5.61
C ILE A 42 5.58 3.86 -6.20
N LYS A 43 4.87 2.89 -6.77
CA LYS A 43 3.46 3.05 -7.16
C LYS A 43 2.61 2.43 -6.07
N VAL A 44 1.76 3.24 -5.44
CA VAL A 44 0.85 2.80 -4.37
C VAL A 44 -0.56 2.73 -4.93
N LYS A 45 -1.29 1.68 -4.59
CA LYS A 45 -2.74 1.61 -4.77
C LYS A 45 -3.35 1.31 -3.41
N VAL A 46 -4.27 2.16 -2.97
CA VAL A 46 -5.11 1.90 -1.80
C VAL A 46 -6.45 1.39 -2.30
N VAL A 47 -6.96 0.37 -1.63
CA VAL A 47 -8.28 -0.22 -1.90
C VAL A 47 -9.02 -0.24 -0.57
N VAL A 48 -10.16 0.45 -0.51
CA VAL A 48 -11.01 0.41 0.68
C VAL A 48 -11.93 -0.81 0.57
N GLN A 49 -11.75 -1.78 1.48
CA GLN A 49 -12.57 -2.98 1.51
C GLN A 49 -14.05 -2.61 1.75
N ARG A 50 -14.96 -3.20 0.95
CA ARG A 50 -16.40 -3.03 1.11
C ARG A 50 -17.05 -4.39 1.31
N ARG A 51 -18.14 -4.43 2.06
CA ARG A 51 -18.81 -5.69 2.47
C ARG A 51 -19.44 -6.44 1.28
N ASP A 52 -19.74 -5.73 0.21
CA ASP A 52 -20.40 -6.20 -1.01
C ASP A 52 -19.42 -6.52 -2.14
N ARG A 53 -18.10 -6.55 -1.88
CA ARG A 53 -17.07 -6.71 -2.91
C ARG A 53 -16.17 -7.91 -2.64
N VAL A 54 -15.98 -8.71 -3.68
CA VAL A 54 -14.94 -9.75 -3.75
C VAL A 54 -13.77 -9.21 -4.57
N TYR A 55 -12.55 -9.38 -4.06
CA TYR A 55 -11.33 -8.98 -4.73
C TYR A 55 -10.65 -10.20 -5.33
N PHE A 56 -10.50 -10.19 -6.66
CA PHE A 56 -9.80 -11.25 -7.41
C PHE A 56 -8.67 -10.61 -8.21
N THR A 57 -7.46 -11.13 -8.07
CA THR A 57 -6.27 -10.60 -8.73
C THR A 57 -5.77 -11.57 -9.79
N ILE A 58 -5.51 -11.05 -10.98
CA ILE A 58 -4.93 -11.82 -12.09
C ILE A 58 -3.43 -11.48 -12.16
N PRO A 59 -2.53 -12.48 -12.26
CA PRO A 59 -1.10 -12.20 -12.39
C PRO A 59 -0.77 -11.39 -13.64
N PRO A 60 0.36 -10.65 -13.65
CA PRO A 60 0.78 -9.91 -14.84
C PRO A 60 1.04 -10.87 -16.01
N ALA A 61 0.52 -10.52 -17.18
CA ALA A 61 0.77 -11.27 -18.41
C ALA A 61 2.25 -11.13 -18.81
N ARG A 62 2.83 -12.23 -19.32
CA ARG A 62 4.14 -12.19 -19.98
C ARG A 62 3.93 -11.84 -21.45
N ALA A 63 4.77 -10.94 -21.98
CA ALA A 63 4.74 -10.65 -23.40
C ALA A 63 5.06 -11.94 -24.20
N PRO A 64 4.45 -12.13 -25.38
CA PRO A 64 4.84 -13.20 -26.29
C PRO A 64 6.37 -13.21 -26.48
N GLN A 65 6.96 -14.42 -26.59
CA GLN A 65 8.41 -14.64 -26.77
C GLN A 65 9.33 -14.15 -25.63
N SER A 66 8.81 -13.76 -24.46
CA SER A 66 9.66 -13.44 -23.31
C SER A 66 10.50 -14.65 -22.87
N PRO A 67 11.80 -14.48 -22.53
CA PRO A 67 12.66 -15.56 -22.06
C PRO A 67 12.13 -16.15 -20.74
N PRO A 68 12.31 -17.47 -20.47
CA PRO A 68 11.83 -18.10 -19.23
C PRO A 68 12.20 -17.28 -18.00
N PRO A 69 11.26 -17.05 -17.07
CA PRO A 69 11.54 -16.22 -15.91
C PRO A 69 12.60 -16.90 -15.02
N PRO A 70 13.56 -16.13 -14.47
CA PRO A 70 14.63 -16.70 -13.62
C PRO A 70 14.13 -17.13 -12.24
N ALA A 71 12.87 -16.85 -11.90
CA ALA A 71 12.22 -17.24 -10.66
C ALA A 71 10.73 -17.54 -10.89
N PRO A 72 10.08 -18.33 -10.02
CA PRO A 72 8.64 -18.55 -10.07
C PRO A 72 7.86 -17.24 -10.02
N LEU A 73 6.71 -17.20 -10.70
CA LEU A 73 5.80 -16.07 -10.61
C LEU A 73 5.17 -16.05 -9.21
N ASN A 74 5.70 -15.19 -8.35
CA ASN A 74 5.02 -14.82 -7.12
C ASN A 74 4.24 -13.53 -7.37
N GLN A 75 2.91 -13.64 -7.35
CA GLN A 75 2.02 -12.55 -7.68
C GLN A 75 2.06 -11.44 -6.61
N MET A 76 1.97 -11.82 -5.34
CA MET A 76 1.98 -10.89 -4.20
C MET A 76 2.54 -11.58 -2.95
N ASP A 77 3.41 -10.87 -2.25
CA ASP A 77 3.71 -11.11 -0.85
C ASP A 77 2.68 -10.40 0.02
N LEU A 78 2.34 -11.04 1.14
CA LEU A 78 1.48 -10.51 2.18
C LEU A 78 2.30 -10.05 3.37
N TRP A 79 2.03 -8.86 3.85
CA TRP A 79 2.52 -8.38 5.14
C TRP A 79 1.34 -7.93 6.00
N SER A 80 1.22 -8.46 7.21
CA SER A 80 0.23 -7.99 8.18
C SER A 80 0.80 -6.87 9.05
N SER A 81 0.04 -5.77 9.21
CA SER A 81 0.33 -4.74 10.21
C SER A 81 -0.85 -4.58 11.17
N GLN A 82 -0.53 -4.38 12.45
CA GLN A 82 -1.50 -4.25 13.56
C GLN A 82 -2.56 -5.37 13.65
N GLY A 83 -2.28 -6.55 13.08
CA GLY A 83 -3.20 -7.69 13.09
C GLY A 83 -4.47 -7.53 12.24
N LEU A 84 -4.65 -6.40 11.55
CA LEU A 84 -5.88 -6.08 10.80
C LEU A 84 -5.63 -5.65 9.35
N PHE A 85 -4.46 -5.06 9.07
CA PHE A 85 -4.15 -4.54 7.74
C PHE A 85 -3.30 -5.53 6.97
N ILE A 86 -3.64 -5.75 5.70
CA ILE A 86 -2.87 -6.59 4.80
C ILE A 86 -2.31 -5.71 3.68
N TRP A 87 -0.99 -5.67 3.60
CA TRP A 87 -0.28 -5.05 2.49
C TRP A 87 0.04 -6.11 1.44
N LEU A 88 -0.32 -5.78 0.19
CA LEU A 88 -0.11 -6.60 -0.99
C LEU A 88 1.02 -5.97 -1.80
N VAL A 89 2.15 -6.66 -1.96
CA VAL A 89 3.28 -6.14 -2.73
C VAL A 89 3.94 -7.23 -3.58
N PRO A 90 4.48 -6.92 -4.77
CA PRO A 90 5.37 -7.86 -5.44
C PRO A 90 6.57 -8.19 -4.55
N VAL A 91 7.11 -9.41 -4.62
CA VAL A 91 8.28 -9.84 -3.82
C VAL A 91 9.44 -8.84 -3.91
N ALA A 92 9.74 -8.41 -5.14
CA ALA A 92 10.82 -7.47 -5.41
C ALA A 92 10.62 -6.10 -4.73
N ALA A 93 9.40 -5.78 -4.29
CA ALA A 93 9.05 -4.53 -3.65
C ALA A 93 9.01 -4.62 -2.11
N LYS A 94 9.32 -5.76 -1.50
CA LYS A 94 9.27 -5.93 -0.03
C LYS A 94 10.12 -4.90 0.73
N PHE A 95 11.32 -4.61 0.26
CA PHE A 95 12.18 -3.57 0.87
C PHE A 95 11.64 -2.16 0.67
N LYS A 96 10.96 -1.91 -0.45
CA LYS A 96 10.29 -0.63 -0.72
C LYS A 96 9.09 -0.41 0.21
N LEU A 97 8.36 -1.48 0.55
CA LEU A 97 7.31 -1.44 1.57
C LEU A 97 7.86 -1.03 2.94
N LEU A 98 9.01 -1.59 3.34
CA LEU A 98 9.66 -1.20 4.59
C LEU A 98 10.06 0.27 4.59
N ALA A 99 10.59 0.78 3.47
CA ALA A 99 10.94 2.19 3.34
C ALA A 99 9.70 3.11 3.47
N LEU A 100 8.58 2.76 2.80
CA LEU A 100 7.32 3.50 2.91
C LEU A 100 6.82 3.54 4.36
N ARG A 101 6.84 2.39 5.05
CA ARG A 101 6.40 2.32 6.46
C ARG A 101 7.32 3.11 7.39
N ASN A 102 8.62 3.10 7.14
CA ASN A 102 9.57 3.88 7.93
C ASN A 102 9.35 5.38 7.75
N ALA A 103 9.07 5.84 6.53
CA ALA A 103 8.75 7.24 6.26
C ALA A 103 7.52 7.71 7.05
N ALA A 104 6.50 6.85 7.19
CA ALA A 104 5.33 7.16 8.00
C ALA A 104 5.61 7.21 9.52
N ARG A 105 6.72 6.64 10.00
CA ARG A 105 7.08 6.64 11.43
C ARG A 105 7.90 7.86 11.84
N THR A 106 8.81 8.32 10.98
CA THR A 106 9.78 9.38 11.31
C THR A 106 9.18 10.76 11.52
N GLU A 107 7.94 11.01 11.12
CA GLU A 107 7.28 12.30 11.32
C GLU A 107 6.34 12.36 12.54
N GLY A 108 6.20 11.25 13.27
CA GLY A 108 5.29 11.12 14.42
C GLY A 108 5.94 11.18 15.81
N ASP A 109 7.28 11.12 15.91
CA ASP A 109 7.98 11.27 17.19
C ASP A 109 8.36 12.75 17.40
N PRO A 110 7.89 13.42 18.48
CA PRO A 110 8.58 14.62 18.95
C PRO A 110 9.95 14.22 19.53
N PRO A 111 10.92 15.16 19.60
CA PRO A 111 12.22 14.92 20.23
C PRO A 111 12.11 14.50 21.70
#